data_AF-A0A7X4GJ70-F1
#
_entry.id   AF-A0A7X4GJ70-F1
#
_cell.length_a   1.000
_cell.length_b   1.000
_cell.length_c   1.000
_cell.angle_alpha   90.00
_cell.angle_beta   90.00
_cell.angle_gamma   90.00
#
_symmetry.space_group_name_H-M   'P 1'
#
loop_
_entity.id
_entity.type
_entity.pdbx_description
1 polymer ?
#
loop_
_entity_poly.entity_id
_entity_poly.type
_entity_poly.pdbx_seq_one_letter_code
_entity_poly.pdbx_strand_id
1 'polypeptide(L)' 'AGINVGFDQTVIRGDMDARSFSVVYLKDGRVVALDCVNAVKDYVQGRKLVEAGLSPDPAMLADAGTALKELM' A
#
# COMPACT_ATOMS: atom_id res chain seq x y z
N ALA A 1 -1.19 24.58 -10.00
CA ALA A 1 -1.55 23.84 -8.76
C ALA A 1 -2.12 22.50 -9.22
N GLY A 2 -1.58 21.33 -8.96
CA GLY A 2 -0.58 20.83 -8.01
C GLY A 2 -0.98 19.35 -7.88
N ILE A 3 -0.08 18.42 -8.20
CA ILE A 3 -0.35 16.98 -8.40
C ILE A 3 -0.72 16.31 -7.06
N ASN A 4 -1.93 16.55 -6.57
CA ASN A 4 -2.38 16.13 -5.23
C ASN A 4 -3.70 15.34 -5.23
N VAL A 5 -4.15 14.82 -6.38
CA VAL A 5 -5.53 14.30 -6.55
C VAL A 5 -5.57 12.98 -7.30
N GLY A 6 -4.66 12.08 -6.93
CA GLY A 6 -4.58 10.74 -7.49
C GLY A 6 -5.34 9.69 -6.69
N PHE A 7 -5.42 9.85 -5.37
CA PHE A 7 -5.95 8.87 -4.41
C PHE A 7 -7.01 9.53 -3.52
N ASP A 8 -7.99 8.75 -3.04
CA ASP A 8 -9.02 9.19 -2.08
C ASP A 8 -8.83 8.57 -0.70
N GLN A 9 -8.06 7.49 -0.62
CA GLN A 9 -7.83 6.76 0.63
C GLN A 9 -6.36 6.39 0.79
N THR A 10 -5.90 6.36 2.04
CA THR A 10 -4.55 5.93 2.40
C THR A 10 -4.59 4.92 3.53
N VAL A 11 -3.80 3.86 3.42
CA VAL A 11 -3.69 2.80 4.41
C VAL A 11 -2.26 2.70 4.89
N ILE A 12 -2.04 2.76 6.20
CA ILE A 12 -0.73 2.56 6.80
C ILE A 12 -0.63 1.10 7.22
N ARG A 13 0.48 0.47 6.84
CA ARG A 13 0.79 -0.93 7.09
C ARG A 13 2.13 -1.03 7.81
N GLY A 14 2.18 -1.76 8.92
CA GLY A 14 3.41 -1.95 9.69
C GLY A 14 3.50 -1.01 10.88
N ASP A 15 4.72 -0.70 11.30
CA ASP A 15 4.99 -0.08 12.58
C ASP A 15 5.74 1.25 12.41
N MET A 16 5.08 2.34 12.80
CA MET A 16 5.64 3.68 12.74
C MET A 16 6.75 3.88 13.77
N ASP A 17 6.67 3.24 14.94
CA ASP A 17 7.69 3.33 15.99
C ASP A 17 8.96 2.60 15.58
N ALA A 18 8.83 1.45 14.91
CA ALA A 18 9.96 0.73 14.34
C ALA A 18 10.54 1.40 13.07
N ARG A 19 9.93 2.49 12.58
CA ARG A 19 10.26 3.14 11.29
C ARG A 19 10.31 2.15 10.13
N SER A 20 9.46 1.14 10.18
CA SER A 20 9.36 0.06 9.20
C SER A 20 7.90 -0.10 8.84
N PHE A 21 7.42 0.76 7.96
CA PHE A 21 6.02 0.83 7.56
C PHE A 21 5.89 1.15 6.07
N SER A 22 4.74 0.81 5.52
CA SER A 22 4.36 1.05 4.14
C SER A 22 3.06 1.86 4.12
N VAL A 23 2.97 2.87 3.26
CA VAL A 23 1.76 3.68 3.04
C VAL A 23 1.22 3.32 1.67
N VAL A 24 0.01 2.77 1.64
CA VAL A 24 -0.71 2.37 0.43
C VAL A 24 -1.70 3.48 0.08
N TYR A 25 -1.63 3.99 -1.14
CA TYR A 25 -2.57 5.00 -1.65
C TYR A 25 -3.58 4.31 -2.56
N LEU A 26 -4.86 4.51 -2.29
CA LEU A 26 -5.96 3.93 -3.04
C LEU A 26 -6.79 5.02 -3.73
N LYS A 27 -7.24 4.72 -4.94
CA LYS A 27 -8.20 5.49 -5.71
C LYS A 27 -9.34 4.59 -6.16
N ASP A 28 -10.58 4.92 -5.79
CA ASP A 28 -11.77 4.17 -6.18
C ASP A 28 -11.63 2.67 -5.81
N GLY A 29 -11.08 2.43 -4.61
CA GLY A 29 -10.73 1.10 -4.10
C GLY A 29 -9.49 0.45 -4.73
N ARG A 30 -8.87 1.02 -5.76
CA ARG A 30 -7.68 0.46 -6.44
C ARG A 30 -6.38 1.03 -5.89
N VAL A 31 -5.36 0.22 -5.76
CA VAL A 31 -4.04 0.69 -5.34
C VAL A 31 -3.40 1.50 -6.48
N VAL A 32 -3.09 2.77 -6.23
CA VAL A 32 -2.48 3.68 -7.22
C VAL A 32 -1.03 4.04 -6.92
N ALA A 33 -0.63 3.97 -5.65
CA ALA A 33 0.75 4.19 -5.23
C ALA A 33 1.04 3.47 -3.91
N LEU A 34 2.34 3.33 -3.61
CA LEU A 34 2.82 2.69 -2.40
C LEU A 34 4.17 3.30 -2.01
N ASP A 35 4.28 3.82 -0.78
CA ASP A 35 5.52 4.30 -0.18
C ASP A 35 6.00 3.31 0.87
N CYS A 36 7.21 2.78 0.75
CA CYS A 36 7.78 1.84 1.72
C CYS A 36 8.97 2.46 2.46
N VAL A 37 8.89 2.49 3.79
CA VAL A 37 9.96 2.93 4.68
C VAL A 37 10.58 1.69 5.32
N ASN A 38 11.84 1.39 4.99
CA ASN A 38 12.58 0.20 5.45
C ASN A 38 11.94 -1.19 5.16
N ALA A 39 10.88 -1.23 4.35
CA ALA A 39 10.14 -2.45 4.03
C ALA A 39 10.31 -2.87 2.54
N VAL A 40 11.52 -3.30 2.15
CA VAL A 40 11.84 -3.66 0.75
C VAL A 40 10.97 -4.81 0.23
N LYS A 41 10.64 -5.80 1.08
CA LYS A 41 9.74 -6.91 0.70
C LYS A 41 8.35 -6.42 0.31
N ASP A 42 7.80 -5.51 1.11
CA ASP A 42 6.50 -4.88 0.83
C ASP A 42 6.56 -4.04 -0.44
N TYR A 43 7.67 -3.35 -0.70
CA TYR A 43 7.82 -2.58 -1.94
C TYR A 43 7.72 -3.46 -3.19
N VAL A 44 8.43 -4.60 -3.21
CA VAL A 44 8.41 -5.51 -4.38
C VAL A 44 7.02 -6.11 -4.61
N GLN A 45 6.30 -6.47 -3.54
CA GLN A 45 4.97 -7.05 -3.64
C GLN A 45 3.89 -5.99 -3.91
N GLY A 46 3.95 -4.85 -3.23
CA GLY A 46 3.04 -3.73 -3.36
C GLY A 46 3.18 -3.02 -4.72
N ARG A 47 4.38 -2.95 -5.29
CA ARG A 47 4.56 -2.48 -6.67
C ARG A 47 3.77 -3.34 -7.67
N LYS A 48 3.76 -4.67 -7.50
CA LYS A 48 2.96 -5.55 -8.36
C LYS A 48 1.45 -5.33 -8.19
N LEU A 49 0.98 -5.03 -6.98
CA LEU A 49 -0.41 -4.65 -6.72
C LEU A 49 -0.80 -3.37 -7.46
N VAL A 50 0.08 -2.35 -7.43
CA VAL A 50 -0.10 -1.09 -8.16
C VAL A 50 -0.10 -1.34 -9.68
N GLU A 51 0.87 -2.10 -10.20
CA GLU A 51 0.97 -2.43 -11.63
C GLU A 51 -0.22 -3.27 -12.11
N ALA A 52 -0.74 -4.16 -11.27
CA ALA A 52 -1.94 -4.95 -11.55
C ALA A 52 -3.25 -4.16 -11.38
N GLY A 53 -3.22 -2.99 -10.72
CA GLY A 53 -4.40 -2.16 -10.47
C GLY A 53 -5.45 -2.84 -9.60
N LEU A 54 -5.00 -3.69 -8.67
CA LEU A 54 -5.87 -4.49 -7.81
C LEU A 54 -6.55 -3.63 -6.74
N SER A 55 -7.71 -4.10 -6.28
CA SER A 55 -8.53 -3.47 -5.26
C SER A 55 -8.77 -4.40 -4.06
N PRO A 56 -7.70 -4.79 -3.33
CA PRO A 56 -7.83 -5.61 -2.13
C PRO A 56 -8.46 -4.81 -0.97
N ASP A 57 -8.96 -5.54 0.03
CA ASP A 57 -9.59 -4.92 1.20
C ASP A 57 -8.57 -4.04 1.96
N PRO A 58 -8.88 -2.75 2.22
CA PRO A 58 -8.05 -1.86 3.01
C PRO A 58 -7.65 -2.40 4.38
N ALA A 59 -8.53 -3.16 5.03
CA ALA A 59 -8.25 -3.76 6.34
C ALA A 59 -7.12 -4.81 6.23
N MET A 60 -7.11 -5.58 5.14
CA MET A 60 -6.05 -6.56 4.87
C MET A 60 -4.75 -5.88 4.43
N LEU A 61 -4.83 -4.77 3.70
CA LEU A 61 -3.66 -3.98 3.35
C LEU A 61 -2.95 -3.43 4.59
N ALA A 62 -3.69 -2.98 5.60
CA ALA A 62 -3.15 -2.48 6.86
C ALA A 62 -2.45 -3.58 7.69
N ASP A 63 -2.85 -4.84 7.50
CA ASP A 63 -2.35 -5.97 8.27
C ASP A 63 -0.96 -6.42 7.80
N ALA A 64 0.08 -5.93 8.47
CA ALA A 64 1.47 -6.31 8.24
C ALA A 64 1.76 -7.81 8.38
N GLY A 65 0.89 -8.58 9.06
CA GLY A 65 1.02 -10.03 9.21
C GLY A 65 0.68 -10.82 7.96
N THR A 66 -0.20 -10.29 7.10
CA THR A 66 -0.64 -10.96 5.86
C THR A 66 0.25 -10.51 4.70
N ALA A 67 0.86 -11.44 3.94
CA ALA A 67 1.73 -11.03 2.84
C ALA A 67 0.93 -10.33 1.73
N LEU A 68 1.41 -9.20 1.19
CA LEU A 68 0.76 -8.49 0.10
C LEU A 68 0.53 -9.37 -1.14
N LYS A 69 1.39 -10.38 -1.35
CA LYS A 69 1.21 -11.39 -2.40
C LYS A 69 -0.05 -12.26 -2.22
N GLU A 70 -0.54 -12.45 -1.00
CA GLU A 70 -1.77 -13.21 -0.72
C GLU A 70 -3.03 -12.40 -1.03
N LEU A 71 -2.89 -11.09 -1.23
CA LEU A 71 -3.97 -10.17 -1.62
C LEU A 71 -4.06 -9.97 -3.15
N MET A 72 -3.32 -10.77 -3.92
CA MET A 72 -3.37 -10.78 -5.40
C MET A 72 -4.47 -11.69 -5.94
#